data_AF-A0A1I0XHP3-F1
#
_entry.id   AF-A0A1I0XHP3-F1
#
_cell.length_a   1.000
_cell.length_b   1.000
_cell.length_c   1.000
_cell.angle_alpha   90.00
_cell.angle_beta   90.00
_cell.angle_gamma   90.00
#
_symmetry.space_group_name_H-M   'P 1'
#
loop_
_entity.id
_entity.type
_entity.pdbx_description
1 polymer ?
#
loop_
_entity_poly.entity_id
_entity_poly.type
_entity_poly.pdbx_seq_one_letter_code
_entity_poly.pdbx_strand_id
1 'polypeptide(L)'
;MNIFFQFLLIIFLVLVLLVPFIAPTLFNVLGILFVKYIIPHEISHCRFSSILVLSFTLTISALVIEIFLIFIGFNHKVISNMLRNNEFLGFIIKLLSEIVAILIGYTFLKSYNLTDITLYRTGLLLFAFTSSTLNLIFTFCKSILYDDKKNNDNLD
;
A
#
# COMPACT_ATOMS: atom_id res chain seq x y z
N MET A 1 20.87 31.97 7.67
CA MET A 1 19.93 30.90 8.07
C MET A 1 20.74 29.85 8.81
N ASN A 2 20.44 29.58 10.09
CA ASN A 2 21.26 28.67 10.93
C ASN A 2 21.24 27.24 10.37
N ILE A 3 22.40 26.58 10.35
CA ILE A 3 22.56 25.16 9.93
C ILE A 3 21.58 24.24 10.66
N PHE A 4 21.31 24.52 11.93
CA PHE A 4 20.29 23.82 12.73
C PHE A 4 18.88 23.92 12.12
N PHE A 5 18.50 25.08 11.60
CA PHE A 5 17.19 25.31 11.00
C PHE A 5 17.07 24.61 9.64
N GLN A 6 18.16 24.57 8.85
CA GLN A 6 18.22 23.77 7.62
C GLN A 6 18.08 22.28 7.90
N PHE A 7 18.75 21.77 8.94
CA PHE A 7 18.66 20.36 9.34
C PHE A 7 17.23 19.98 9.77
N LEU A 8 16.59 20.82 10.59
CA LEU A 8 15.19 20.63 11.00
C LEU A 8 14.24 20.62 9.79
N LEU A 9 14.46 21.52 8.84
CA LEU A 9 13.63 21.63 7.62
C LEU A 9 13.80 20.40 6.72
N ILE A 10 15.01 19.85 6.60
CA ILE A 10 15.26 18.60 5.86
C ILE A 10 14.54 17.43 6.53
N ILE A 11 14.61 17.29 7.85
CA ILE A 11 13.88 16.23 8.58
C ILE A 11 12.38 16.37 8.35
N PHE A 12 11.85 17.59 8.47
CA PHE A 12 10.44 17.85 8.25
C PHE A 12 10.01 17.51 6.81
N LEU A 13 10.82 17.90 5.82
CA LEU A 13 10.55 17.59 4.42
C LEU A 13 10.54 16.09 4.14
N VAL A 14 11.51 15.36 4.69
CA VAL A 14 11.58 13.90 4.58
C VAL A 14 10.36 13.26 5.25
N LEU A 15 9.95 13.75 6.42
CA LEU A 15 8.78 13.24 7.13
C LEU A 15 7.50 13.44 6.31
N VAL A 16 7.28 14.65 5.78
CA VAL A 16 6.13 14.98 4.92
C VAL A 16 6.13 14.11 3.66
N LEU A 17 7.29 13.89 3.04
CA LEU A 17 7.43 13.04 1.87
C LEU A 17 7.12 11.57 2.18
N LEU A 18 7.43 11.10 3.39
CA LEU A 18 7.17 9.73 3.83
C LEU A 18 5.71 9.48 4.24
N VAL A 19 4.93 10.51 4.58
CA VAL A 19 3.51 10.38 4.97
C VAL A 19 2.69 9.44 4.05
N PRO A 20 2.71 9.59 2.71
CA PRO A 20 1.93 8.70 1.83
C PRO A 20 2.37 7.23 1.89
N PHE A 21 3.58 6.95 2.37
CA PHE A 21 4.12 5.60 2.50
C PHE A 21 3.78 4.95 3.84
N ILE A 22 3.53 5.75 4.89
CA ILE A 22 3.34 5.24 6.26
C ILE A 22 2.13 4.30 6.32
N ALA A 23 0.96 4.76 5.86
CA ALA A 23 -0.27 3.97 5.91
C ALA A 23 -0.18 2.62 5.14
N PRO A 24 0.18 2.59 3.85
CA PRO A 24 0.29 1.32 3.11
C PRO A 24 1.39 0.41 3.66
N THR A 25 2.50 0.96 4.15
CA THR A 25 3.55 0.16 4.81
C THR A 25 3.00 -0.49 6.09
N LEU A 26 2.23 0.26 6.88
CA LEU A 26 1.65 -0.23 8.13
C LEU A 26 0.58 -1.32 7.86
N PHE A 27 -0.21 -1.18 6.80
CA PHE A 27 -1.15 -2.24 6.38
C PHE A 27 -0.44 -3.51 5.92
N ASN A 28 0.68 -3.38 5.19
CA ASN A 28 1.51 -4.53 4.84
C ASN A 28 2.05 -5.24 6.11
N VAL A 29 2.56 -4.48 7.09
CA VAL A 29 3.02 -5.04 8.37
C VAL A 29 1.88 -5.76 9.08
N LEU A 30 0.70 -5.13 9.20
CA LEU A 30 -0.48 -5.73 9.81
C LEU A 30 -0.94 -7.00 9.09
N GLY A 31 -0.92 -6.99 7.75
CA GLY A 31 -1.25 -8.16 6.93
C GLY A 31 -0.30 -9.34 7.21
N ILE A 32 1.00 -9.10 7.29
CA ILE A 32 1.99 -10.14 7.59
C ILE A 32 1.78 -10.68 9.01
N LEU A 33 1.54 -9.81 9.99
CA LEU A 33 1.26 -10.22 11.37
C LEU A 33 -0.05 -11.02 11.48
N PHE A 34 -1.07 -10.63 10.73
CA PHE A 34 -2.34 -11.35 10.65
C PHE A 34 -2.16 -12.75 10.08
N VAL A 35 -1.43 -12.90 8.98
CA VAL A 35 -1.12 -14.23 8.42
C VAL A 35 -0.28 -15.06 9.40
N LYS A 36 0.70 -14.46 10.09
CA LYS A 36 1.48 -15.14 11.13
C LYS A 36 0.60 -15.68 12.25
N TYR A 37 -0.43 -14.93 12.64
CA TYR A 37 -1.34 -15.30 13.70
C TYR A 37 -2.31 -16.42 13.29
N ILE A 38 -2.85 -16.37 12.07
CA ILE A 38 -3.85 -17.35 11.60
C ILE A 38 -3.20 -18.64 11.08
N ILE A 39 -2.16 -18.51 10.26
CA ILE A 39 -1.52 -19.63 9.57
C ILE A 39 0.00 -19.55 9.76
N PRO A 40 0.52 -19.76 10.99
CA PRO A 40 1.93 -19.54 11.31
C PRO A 40 2.89 -20.41 10.49
N HIS A 41 2.46 -21.59 10.04
CA HIS A 41 3.27 -22.49 9.21
C HIS A 41 3.48 -21.98 7.77
N GLU A 42 2.67 -21.03 7.32
CA GLU A 42 2.82 -20.41 6.00
C GLU A 42 3.81 -19.22 6.00
N ILE A 43 4.44 -18.92 7.14
CA ILE A 43 5.47 -17.89 7.26
C ILE A 43 6.74 -18.45 7.89
N SER A 44 7.83 -18.29 7.17
CA SER A 44 9.18 -18.62 7.63
C SER A 44 10.01 -17.35 7.81
N HIS A 45 10.89 -17.34 8.82
CA HIS A 45 11.90 -16.29 9.06
C HIS A 45 11.30 -14.90 9.29
N CYS A 46 10.42 -14.80 10.28
CA CYS A 46 9.62 -13.61 10.58
C CYS A 46 10.28 -12.69 11.63
N ARG A 47 11.44 -12.10 11.29
CA ARG A 47 12.06 -11.03 12.10
C ARG A 47 11.39 -9.69 11.80
N PHE A 48 11.17 -8.87 12.83
CA PHE A 48 10.48 -7.59 12.69
C PHE A 48 11.17 -6.63 11.69
N SER A 49 12.51 -6.59 11.69
CA SER A 49 13.30 -5.81 10.71
C SER A 49 13.01 -6.24 9.28
N SER A 50 12.92 -7.55 9.01
CA SER A 50 12.63 -8.09 7.69
C SER A 50 11.18 -7.78 7.27
N ILE A 51 10.23 -7.73 8.21
CA ILE A 51 8.83 -7.36 7.93
C ILE A 51 8.75 -5.90 7.46
N LEU A 52 9.49 -5.00 8.13
CA LEU A 52 9.53 -3.60 7.76
C LEU A 52 10.16 -3.40 6.38
N VAL A 53 11.29 -4.03 6.10
CA VAL A 53 11.96 -3.96 4.79
C VAL A 53 11.07 -4.50 3.68
N LEU A 54 10.44 -5.67 3.91
CA LEU A 54 9.50 -6.25 2.95
C LEU A 54 8.32 -5.31 2.69
N SER A 55 7.71 -4.79 3.76
CA SER A 55 6.54 -3.92 3.68
C SER A 55 6.84 -2.62 2.93
N PHE A 56 7.98 -1.99 3.24
CA PHE A 56 8.40 -0.75 2.57
C PHE A 56 8.72 -0.99 1.09
N THR A 57 9.41 -2.08 0.77
CA THR A 57 9.76 -2.39 -0.62
C THR A 57 8.53 -2.78 -1.44
N LEU A 58 7.57 -3.47 -0.84
CA LEU A 58 6.28 -3.75 -1.47
C LEU A 58 5.52 -2.46 -1.78
N THR A 59 5.51 -1.49 -0.86
CA THR A 59 4.90 -0.17 -1.11
C THR A 59 5.57 0.55 -2.28
N ILE A 60 6.90 0.52 -2.38
CA ILE A 60 7.61 1.08 -3.54
C ILE A 60 7.23 0.34 -4.82
N SER A 61 7.18 -1.00 -4.79
CA SER A 61 6.80 -1.80 -5.97
C SER A 61 5.38 -1.51 -6.46
N ALA A 62 4.45 -1.29 -5.53
CA ALA A 62 3.08 -0.92 -5.84
C ALA A 62 3.01 0.43 -6.55
N LEU A 63 3.79 1.43 -6.12
CA LEU A 63 3.88 2.73 -6.79
C LEU A 63 4.46 2.62 -8.20
N VAL A 64 5.49 1.78 -8.39
CA VAL A 64 6.07 1.54 -9.73
C VAL A 64 5.03 0.93 -10.66
N ILE A 65 4.24 -0.02 -10.18
CA ILE A 65 3.16 -0.65 -10.95
C ILE A 65 2.04 0.35 -11.23
N GLU A 66 1.69 1.21 -10.28
CA GLU A 66 0.72 2.28 -10.49
C GLU A 66 1.17 3.28 -11.56
N ILE A 67 2.45 3.68 -11.54
CA ILE A 67 3.05 4.50 -12.59
C ILE A 67 2.95 3.78 -13.95
N PHE A 68 3.27 2.49 -14.01
CA PHE A 68 3.18 1.70 -15.24
C PHE A 68 1.73 1.59 -15.76
N LEU A 69 0.75 1.41 -14.87
CA LEU A 69 -0.67 1.43 -15.23
C LEU A 69 -1.10 2.78 -15.81
N ILE A 70 -0.61 3.89 -15.25
CA ILE A 70 -0.85 5.23 -15.79
C ILE A 70 -0.31 5.35 -17.22
N PHE A 71 0.90 4.83 -17.49
CA PHE A 71 1.49 4.84 -18.83
C PHE A 71 0.68 4.03 -19.86
N ILE A 72 0.03 2.93 -19.44
CA ILE A 72 -0.84 2.11 -20.30
C ILE A 72 -2.23 2.75 -20.52
N GLY A 73 -2.51 3.89 -19.87
CA GLY A 73 -3.78 4.60 -19.99
C GLY A 73 -4.79 4.26 -18.89
N PHE A 74 -4.43 3.41 -17.93
CA PHE A 74 -5.17 3.23 -16.67
C PHE A 74 -4.82 4.38 -15.71
N ASN A 75 -5.26 5.59 -16.07
CA ASN A 75 -5.11 6.76 -15.21
C ASN A 75 -6.15 6.70 -14.07
N HIS A 76 -5.83 7.34 -12.95
CA HIS A 76 -6.71 7.56 -11.80
C HIS A 76 -8.09 8.14 -12.21
N LYS A 77 -8.17 8.93 -13.29
CA LYS A 77 -9.45 9.41 -13.87
C LYS A 77 -10.31 8.31 -14.49
N VAL A 78 -9.69 7.33 -15.15
CA VAL A 78 -10.39 6.19 -15.77
C VAL A 78 -10.89 5.27 -14.67
N ILE A 79 -10.03 4.99 -13.70
CA ILE A 79 -10.37 4.19 -12.52
C ILE A 79 -11.48 4.89 -11.72
N SER A 80 -11.37 6.20 -11.45
CA SER A 80 -12.40 6.94 -10.73
C SER A 80 -13.73 7.00 -11.47
N ASN A 81 -13.71 7.15 -12.81
CA ASN A 81 -14.94 7.10 -13.61
C ASN A 81 -15.56 5.69 -13.63
N MET A 82 -14.75 4.63 -13.64
CA MET A 82 -15.23 3.26 -13.50
C MET A 82 -15.82 3.01 -12.11
N LEU A 83 -15.17 3.49 -11.04
CA LEU A 83 -15.74 3.46 -9.68
C LEU A 83 -17.04 4.25 -9.60
N ARG A 84 -17.16 5.40 -10.27
CA ARG A 84 -18.38 6.22 -10.21
C ARG A 84 -19.55 5.61 -10.99
N ASN A 85 -19.27 4.95 -12.11
CA ASN A 85 -20.31 4.38 -12.97
C ASN A 85 -20.70 2.96 -12.55
N ASN A 86 -19.77 2.17 -12.03
CA ASN A 86 -19.98 0.82 -11.52
C ASN A 86 -19.13 0.62 -10.27
N GLU A 87 -19.62 1.09 -9.13
CA GLU A 87 -18.95 1.09 -7.82
C GLU A 87 -18.32 -0.27 -7.50
N PHE A 88 -19.04 -1.36 -7.77
CA PHE A 88 -18.57 -2.72 -7.52
C PHE A 88 -17.46 -3.19 -8.46
N LEU A 89 -17.56 -2.89 -9.76
CA LEU A 89 -16.53 -3.26 -10.75
C LEU A 89 -15.24 -2.48 -10.51
N GLY A 90 -15.34 -1.17 -10.23
CA GLY A 90 -14.17 -0.35 -9.91
C GLY A 90 -13.46 -0.83 -8.64
N PHE A 91 -14.23 -1.22 -7.62
CA PHE A 91 -13.70 -1.83 -6.39
C PHE A 91 -12.92 -3.12 -6.70
N ILE A 92 -13.53 -4.05 -7.47
CA ILE A 92 -12.90 -5.32 -7.82
C ILE A 92 -11.61 -5.12 -8.60
N ILE A 93 -11.61 -4.23 -9.60
CA ILE A 93 -10.43 -3.95 -10.43
C ILE A 93 -9.29 -3.37 -9.57
N LYS A 94 -9.59 -2.45 -8.66
CA LYS A 94 -8.59 -1.87 -7.76
C LYS A 94 -8.04 -2.91 -6.77
N LEU A 95 -8.90 -3.76 -6.22
CA LEU A 95 -8.47 -4.84 -5.34
C LEU A 95 -7.56 -5.84 -6.08
N LEU A 96 -7.94 -6.23 -7.30
CA LEU A 96 -7.13 -7.12 -8.15
C LEU A 96 -5.78 -6.50 -8.50
N SER A 97 -5.74 -5.22 -8.83
CA SER A 97 -4.48 -4.56 -9.16
C SER A 97 -3.53 -4.48 -7.97
N GLU A 98 -4.04 -4.23 -6.76
CA GLU A 98 -3.25 -4.24 -5.52
C GLU A 98 -2.73 -5.65 -5.19
N ILE A 99 -3.58 -6.68 -5.32
CA ILE A 99 -3.17 -8.08 -5.12
C ILE A 99 -2.05 -8.44 -6.11
N VAL A 100 -2.23 -8.13 -7.39
CA VAL A 100 -1.22 -8.39 -8.43
C VAL A 100 0.08 -7.65 -8.12
N ALA A 101 -0.01 -6.40 -7.66
CA ALA A 101 1.16 -5.63 -7.29
C ALA A 101 1.96 -6.26 -6.14
N ILE A 102 1.26 -6.74 -5.11
CA ILE A 102 1.89 -7.45 -3.98
C ILE A 102 2.55 -8.74 -4.45
N LEU A 103 1.87 -9.52 -5.31
CA LEU A 103 2.40 -10.79 -5.83
C LEU A 103 3.66 -10.58 -6.69
N ILE A 104 3.64 -9.60 -7.59
CA ILE A 104 4.79 -9.27 -8.44
C ILE A 104 5.94 -8.73 -7.58
N GLY A 105 5.64 -7.79 -6.68
CA GLY A 105 6.62 -7.20 -5.77
C GLY A 105 7.31 -8.24 -4.90
N TYR A 106 6.53 -9.17 -4.31
CA TYR A 106 7.08 -10.24 -3.49
C TYR A 106 7.92 -11.23 -4.32
N THR A 107 7.44 -11.62 -5.51
CA THR A 107 8.20 -12.50 -6.41
C THR A 107 9.54 -11.89 -6.80
N PHE A 108 9.55 -10.60 -7.12
CA PHE A 108 10.78 -9.86 -7.44
C PHE A 108 11.73 -9.85 -6.23
N LEU A 109 11.24 -9.43 -5.06
CA LEU A 109 12.01 -9.40 -3.81
C LEU A 109 12.64 -10.76 -3.46
N LYS A 110 11.87 -11.83 -3.61
CA LYS A 110 12.34 -13.19 -3.36
C LYS A 110 13.39 -13.63 -4.38
N SER A 111 13.22 -13.27 -5.66
CA SER A 111 14.16 -13.65 -6.73
C SER A 111 15.53 -12.98 -6.58
N TYR A 112 15.58 -11.77 -6.02
CA TYR A 112 16.82 -11.04 -5.77
C TYR A 112 17.39 -11.23 -4.35
N ASN A 113 16.83 -12.15 -3.55
CA ASN A 113 17.20 -12.37 -2.15
C ASN A 113 17.16 -11.08 -1.30
N LEU A 114 16.23 -10.18 -1.60
CA LEU A 114 16.04 -8.90 -0.90
C LEU A 114 15.14 -9.04 0.34
N THR A 115 14.62 -10.25 0.60
CA THR A 115 13.80 -10.56 1.77
C THR A 115 14.16 -11.94 2.32
N ASP A 116 14.34 -12.01 3.63
CA ASP A 116 14.49 -13.28 4.35
C ASP A 116 13.12 -13.93 4.63
N ILE A 117 12.03 -13.15 4.57
CA ILE A 117 10.68 -13.66 4.84
C ILE A 117 10.25 -14.56 3.69
N THR A 118 9.91 -15.79 4.06
CA THR A 118 9.35 -16.77 3.13
C THR A 118 7.87 -16.95 3.43
N LEU A 119 7.04 -16.34 2.58
CA LEU A 119 5.60 -16.62 2.48
C LEU A 119 5.39 -17.78 1.52
N TYR A 120 4.71 -18.82 2.01
CA TYR A 120 4.22 -19.92 1.19
C TYR A 120 2.93 -19.51 0.47
N ARG A 121 2.43 -20.36 -0.43
CA ARG A 121 1.40 -19.98 -1.41
C ARG A 121 0.11 -19.47 -0.76
N THR A 122 -0.35 -20.13 0.29
CA THR A 122 -1.61 -19.79 0.98
C THR A 122 -1.41 -18.54 1.83
N GLY A 123 -0.27 -18.44 2.52
CA GLY A 123 0.09 -17.26 3.31
C GLY A 123 0.28 -16.01 2.46
N LEU A 124 0.88 -16.14 1.27
CA LEU A 124 1.07 -15.03 0.33
C LEU A 124 -0.27 -14.50 -0.20
N LEU A 125 -1.20 -15.40 -0.56
CA LEU A 125 -2.54 -15.01 -0.99
C LEU A 125 -3.33 -14.33 0.12
N LEU A 126 -3.30 -14.90 1.34
CA LEU A 126 -3.97 -14.32 2.49
C LEU A 126 -3.38 -12.94 2.82
N PHE A 127 -2.06 -12.81 2.78
CA PHE A 127 -1.37 -11.54 2.98
C PHE A 127 -1.80 -10.50 1.95
N ALA A 128 -1.73 -10.84 0.65
CA ALA A 128 -2.09 -9.93 -0.42
C ALA A 128 -3.55 -9.49 -0.31
N PHE A 129 -4.46 -10.42 -0.02
CA PHE A 129 -5.88 -10.12 0.16
C PHE A 129 -6.13 -9.20 1.36
N THR A 130 -5.55 -9.52 2.52
CA THR A 130 -5.77 -8.75 3.75
C THR A 130 -5.19 -7.35 3.63
N SER A 131 -3.96 -7.22 3.12
CA SER A 131 -3.31 -5.91 2.95
C SER A 131 -4.04 -5.03 1.94
N SER A 132 -4.42 -5.59 0.78
CA SER A 132 -5.17 -4.84 -0.25
C SER A 132 -6.55 -4.41 0.28
N THR A 133 -7.23 -5.28 1.03
CA THR A 133 -8.54 -4.93 1.63
C THR A 133 -8.40 -3.80 2.65
N LEU A 134 -7.39 -3.84 3.53
CA LEU A 134 -7.13 -2.78 4.50
C LEU A 134 -6.81 -1.45 3.82
N ASN A 135 -5.94 -1.47 2.82
CA ASN A 135 -5.54 -0.29 2.07
C ASN A 135 -6.74 0.35 1.33
N LEU A 136 -7.61 -0.48 0.78
CA LEU A 136 -8.78 -0.04 0.05
C LEU A 136 -9.88 0.51 0.98
N ILE A 137 -10.12 -0.13 2.13
CA ILE A 137 -11.01 0.41 3.19
C ILE A 137 -10.50 1.78 3.66
N PHE A 138 -9.19 1.90 3.91
CA PHE A 138 -8.61 3.17 4.34
C PHE A 138 -8.78 4.27 3.28
N THR A 139 -8.57 3.93 2.00
CA THR A 139 -8.77 4.85 0.89
C THR A 139 -10.23 5.30 0.79
N PHE A 140 -11.18 4.38 1.00
CA PHE A 140 -12.61 4.68 1.01
C PHE A 140 -13.03 5.56 2.21
N CYS A 141 -12.53 5.28 3.42
CA CYS A 141 -12.77 6.14 4.57
C CYS A 141 -12.21 7.55 4.37
N LYS A 142 -11.01 7.65 3.78
CA LYS A 142 -10.38 8.92 3.45
C LYS A 142 -11.21 9.72 2.43
N SER A 143 -11.78 9.07 1.41
CA SER A 143 -12.61 9.76 0.42
C SER A 143 -13.90 10.31 1.03
N ILE A 144 -14.59 9.53 1.88
CA ILE A 144 -15.80 9.99 2.58
C ILE A 144 -15.51 11.23 3.45
N LEU A 145 -14.44 11.18 4.26
CA LEU A 145 -14.06 12.30 5.13
C LEU A 145 -13.68 13.56 4.31
N TYR A 146 -13.09 13.37 3.14
CA TYR A 146 -12.69 14.50 2.28
C TYR A 146 -13.90 15.14 1.58
N ASP A 147 -14.86 14.33 1.11
CA ASP A 147 -16.09 14.84 0.49
C ASP A 147 -16.99 15.56 1.50
N ASP A 148 -17.07 15.08 2.75
CA ASP A 148 -17.82 15.74 3.83
C ASP A 148 -17.22 17.11 4.19
N LYS A 149 -15.90 17.21 4.25
CA LYS A 149 -15.20 18.48 4.49
C LYS A 149 -15.40 19.48 3.34
N LYS A 150 -15.33 19.02 2.09
CA LYS A 150 -15.54 19.87 0.91
C LYS A 150 -16.97 20.42 0.86
N ASN A 151 -17.97 19.69 1.33
CA ASN A 151 -19.35 20.19 1.39
C ASN A 151 -19.53 21.26 2.47
N ASN A 152 -18.89 21.12 3.63
CA ASN A 152 -18.93 22.14 4.69
C ASN A 152 -18.20 23.44 4.30
N ASP A 153 -17.05 23.36 3.60
CA ASP A 153 -16.29 24.55 3.17
C ASP A 153 -17.00 25.35 2.05
N ASN A 154 -18.07 24.83 1.44
CA ASN A 154 -18.88 25.52 0.41
C ASN A 154 -20.18 26.13 0.96
N LEU A 155 -20.42 26.04 2.28
CA LEU A 155 -21.58 26.58 2.98
C LEU A 155 -21.28 27.85 3.80
N ASP A 156 -19.99 28.24 3.87
CA ASP A 156 -19.49 29.50 4.45
C ASP A 156 -19.11 30.52 3.35
#